data_AF-A0A3S0FWM2-F1
#
_entry.id   AF-A0A3S0FWM2-F1
#
_cell.length_a   1.000
_cell.length_b   1.000
_cell.length_c   1.000
_cell.angle_alpha   90.00
_cell.angle_beta   90.00
_cell.angle_gamma   90.00
#
_symmetry.space_group_name_H-M   'P 1'
#
loop_
_entity.id
_entity.type
_entity.pdbx_description
1 polymer ?
#
loop_
_entity_poly.entity_id
_entity_poly.type
_entity_poly.pdbx_seq_one_letter_code
_entity_poly.pdbx_strand_id
1 'polypeptide(L)' 'MRGGDERSGALFSYVDMDARVPQSHPLRVIRNLANEALAALAGEFSALYASTGRPSIPPEKLLRAMLLQAFYS' A
#
# COMPACT_ATOMS: atom_id res chain seq x y z
N MET A 1 4.15 9.44 -15.00
CA MET A 1 3.96 9.96 -13.62
C MET A 1 3.68 8.82 -12.66
N ARG A 2 4.16 8.95 -11.42
CA ARG A 2 3.80 8.04 -10.32
C ARG A 2 2.39 8.37 -9.82
N GLY A 3 1.53 7.36 -9.64
CA GLY A 3 0.23 7.55 -9.00
C GLY A 3 0.31 7.70 -7.48
N GLY A 4 -0.75 8.22 -6.88
CA GLY A 4 -0.86 8.36 -5.44
C GLY A 4 -1.05 7.01 -4.74
N ASP A 5 -0.43 6.85 -3.57
CA ASP A 5 -0.68 5.71 -2.69
C ASP A 5 -1.93 5.90 -1.82
N GLU A 6 -3.03 6.29 -2.46
CA GLU A 6 -4.28 6.55 -1.77
C GLU A 6 -4.93 5.23 -1.35
N ARG A 7 -5.43 5.21 -0.11
CA ARG A 7 -6.28 4.13 0.38
C ARG A 7 -7.71 4.49 0.00
N SER A 8 -8.31 3.68 -0.88
CA SER A 8 -9.76 3.73 -1.06
C SER A 8 -10.40 3.38 0.27
N GLY A 9 -11.09 4.35 0.90
CA GLY A 9 -11.91 4.09 2.07
C GLY A 9 -13.11 3.20 1.72
N ALA A 10 -14.16 3.25 2.53
CA ALA A 10 -15.43 2.61 2.21
C ALA A 10 -16.00 3.16 0.90
N LEU A 11 -15.70 2.51 -0.23
CA LEU A 11 -16.49 2.63 -1.44
C LEU A 11 -17.89 2.09 -1.10
N PHE A 12 -18.92 2.73 -1.63
CA PHE A 12 -20.36 2.67 -1.27
C PHE A 12 -21.01 1.26 -1.11
N SER A 13 -20.27 0.17 -1.28
CA SER A 13 -20.73 -1.22 -1.16
C SER A 13 -19.70 -2.19 -0.54
N TYR A 14 -18.49 -1.76 -0.17
CA TYR A 14 -17.47 -2.63 0.41
C TYR A 14 -17.29 -2.39 1.91
N VAL A 15 -17.31 -3.48 2.68
CA VAL A 15 -16.89 -3.49 4.08
C VAL A 15 -15.43 -3.03 4.12
N ASP A 16 -15.14 -2.05 4.97
CA ASP A 16 -13.77 -1.58 5.22
C ASP A 16 -12.85 -2.77 5.51
N MET A 17 -11.73 -2.88 4.79
CA MET A 17 -10.76 -3.96 5.02
C MET A 17 -10.23 -3.93 6.46
N ASP A 18 -10.17 -2.76 7.08
CA ASP A 18 -9.77 -2.61 8.48
C ASP A 18 -10.81 -3.16 9.44
N ALA A 19 -12.08 -3.28 9.02
CA ALA A 19 -13.11 -3.95 9.80
C ALA A 19 -13.06 -5.47 9.68
N ARG A 20 -12.36 -6.03 8.67
CA ARG A 20 -12.25 -7.48 8.47
C ARG A 20 -11.10 -8.13 9.23
N VAL A 21 -10.06 -7.37 9.56
CA VAL A 21 -8.87 -7.88 10.27
C VAL A 21 -9.02 -7.62 11.77
N PRO A 22 -8.98 -8.63 12.65
CA PRO A 22 -9.10 -8.42 14.10
C PRO A 22 -8.07 -7.41 14.64
N GLN A 23 -8.42 -6.68 15.70
CA GLN A 23 -7.52 -5.69 16.32
C GLN A 23 -6.24 -6.31 16.87
N SER A 24 -6.32 -7.55 17.36
CA SER A 24 -5.18 -8.31 17.87
C SER A 24 -4.35 -9.00 16.78
N HIS A 25 -4.71 -8.85 15.50
CA HIS A 25 -4.08 -9.59 14.42
C HIS A 25 -2.66 -9.04 14.11
N PRO A 26 -1.61 -9.90 14.02
CA PRO A 26 -0.23 -9.47 13.79
C PRO A 26 -0.03 -8.61 12.53
N LEU A 27 -0.83 -8.84 11.49
CA LEU A 27 -0.78 -8.03 10.25
C LEU A 27 -0.98 -6.53 10.49
N ARG A 28 -1.63 -6.11 11.58
CA ARG A 28 -1.76 -4.68 11.88
C ARG A 28 -0.43 -4.03 12.21
N VAL A 29 0.40 -4.71 13.01
CA VAL A 29 1.75 -4.26 13.35
C VAL A 29 2.63 -4.31 12.10
N ILE A 30 2.58 -5.41 11.35
CA ILE A 30 3.36 -5.56 10.12
C ILE A 30 3.01 -4.50 9.09
N ARG A 31 1.72 -4.17 8.94
CA ARG A 31 1.26 -3.10 8.05
C ARG A 31 1.87 -1.75 8.42
N ASN A 32 1.93 -1.42 9.71
CA ASN A 32 2.51 -0.16 10.16
C ASN A 32 4.00 -0.09 9.82
N LEU A 33 4.75 -1.16 10.12
CA LEU A 33 6.18 -1.26 9.80
C LEU A 33 6.43 -1.15 8.28
N ALA A 34 5.65 -1.88 7.48
CA ALA A 34 5.75 -1.84 6.03
C ALA A 34 5.44 -0.45 5.48
N ASN A 35 4.40 0.23 5.99
CA ASN A 35 4.07 1.59 5.55
C ASN A 35 5.15 2.60 5.91
N GLU A 36 5.78 2.48 7.09
CA GLU A 36 6.89 3.34 7.50
C GLU A 36 8.11 3.16 6.57
N ALA A 37 8.50 1.91 6.32
CA ALA A 37 9.59 1.60 5.40
C ALA A 37 9.32 2.11 3.98
N LEU A 38 8.10 1.91 3.47
CA LEU A 38 7.70 2.38 2.15
C LEU A 38 7.64 3.91 2.07
N ALA A 39 7.22 4.60 3.13
CA ALA A 39 7.21 6.06 3.19
C ALA A 39 8.63 6.63 3.12
N ALA A 40 9.61 6.00 3.79
CA ALA A 40 11.02 6.40 3.71
C ALA A 40 11.58 6.28 2.28
N LEU A 41 11.10 5.31 1.50
CA LEU A 41 11.52 5.09 0.10
C LEU A 41 10.72 5.93 -0.92
N ALA A 42 9.69 6.68 -0.49
CA ALA A 42 8.80 7.37 -1.41
C ALA A 42 9.52 8.38 -2.33
N GLY A 43 10.57 9.03 -1.84
CA GLY A 43 11.40 9.94 -2.64
C GLY A 43 12.13 9.22 -3.77
N GLU A 44 12.78 8.11 -3.45
CA GLU A 44 13.49 7.27 -4.43
C GLU A 44 12.52 6.70 -5.46
N PHE A 45 11.37 6.19 -5.02
CA PHE A 45 10.34 5.72 -5.94
C PHE A 45 9.86 6.83 -6.88
N SER A 46 9.67 8.06 -6.38
CA SER A 46 9.25 9.18 -7.21
C SER A 46 10.26 9.51 -8.31
N ALA A 47 11.57 9.47 -7.98
CA ALA A 47 12.65 9.77 -8.92
C ALA A 47 12.71 8.79 -10.11
N LEU A 48 12.16 7.58 -9.97
CA LEU A 48 12.11 6.58 -11.04
C LEU A 48 11.01 6.84 -12.09
N TYR A 49 10.04 7.72 -11.80
CA TYR A 49 8.92 7.97 -12.70
C TYR A 49 9.10 9.25 -13.52
N ALA A 50 8.64 9.22 -14.77
CA ALA A 50 8.53 10.40 -15.61
C ALA A 50 7.60 11.46 -14.98
N SER A 51 7.97 12.74 -15.10
CA SER A 51 7.22 13.89 -14.57
C SER A 51 5.89 14.16 -15.27
N THR A 52 5.66 13.57 -16.46
CA THR A 52 4.44 13.75 -17.26
C THR A 52 3.80 12.41 -17.67
N GLY A 53 2.60 12.49 -18.24
CA GLY A 53 1.84 11.33 -18.71
C GLY A 53 0.87 10.74 -17.67
N ARG A 54 0.25 9.60 -18.01
CA ARG A 54 -0.75 8.97 -17.15
C ARG A 54 -0.11 8.50 -15.82
N PRO A 55 -0.76 8.74 -14.66
CA PRO A 55 -0.31 8.18 -13.39
C PRO A 55 -0.33 6.64 -13.42
N SER A 56 0.79 6.02 -13.04
CA SER A 56 0.91 4.57 -12.89
C SER A 56 0.33 4.08 -11.57
N ILE A 57 0.26 2.76 -11.39
CA ILE A 57 0.12 2.18 -10.05
C ILE A 57 1.43 2.42 -9.28
N PRO A 58 1.40 2.95 -8.05
CA PRO A 58 2.60 3.13 -7.24
C PRO A 58 3.16 1.79 -6.72
N PRO A 59 4.49 1.67 -6.56
CA PRO A 59 5.12 0.42 -6.15
C PRO A 59 4.66 -0.06 -4.76
N GLU A 60 4.27 0.84 -3.86
CA GLU A 60 3.77 0.49 -2.51
C GLU A 60 2.57 -0.46 -2.52
N LYS A 61 1.68 -0.32 -3.50
CA LYS A 61 0.51 -1.21 -3.61
C LYS A 61 0.94 -2.63 -3.94
N LEU A 62 1.88 -2.79 -4.87
CA LEU A 62 2.42 -4.08 -5.25
C LEU A 62 3.25 -4.70 -4.13
N LEU A 63 4.13 -3.92 -3.50
CA LEU A 63 5.00 -4.38 -2.42
C LEU A 63 4.21 -4.86 -1.21
N ARG A 64 3.13 -4.16 -0.81
CA ARG A 64 2.24 -4.65 0.26
C ARG A 64 1.51 -5.93 -0.13
N ALA A 65 1.09 -6.06 -1.39
CA ALA A 65 0.45 -7.30 -1.86
C ALA A 65 1.43 -8.49 -1.85
N MET A 66 2.68 -8.28 -2.30
CA MET A 66 3.72 -9.31 -2.27
C MET A 66 4.08 -9.72 -0.84
N LEU A 67 4.11 -8.77 0.09
CA LEU A 67 4.34 -9.08 1.51
C LEU A 67 3.23 -9.96 2.09
N LEU A 68 1.97 -9.67 1.77
CA LEU A 68 0.85 -10.54 2.16
C LEU A 68 0.98 -11.92 1.51
N GLN A 69 1.29 -11.97 0.22
CA GLN A 69 1.51 -13.24 -0.48
C GLN A 69 2.61 -14.08 0.20
N ALA A 70 3.73 -13.47 0.60
CA ALA A 70 4.83 -14.16 1.26
C ALA A 70 4.47 -14.74 2.64
N PHE A 71 3.47 -14.18 3.34
CA PHE A 71 3.02 -14.72 4.64
C PHE A 71 2.02 -15.87 4.52
N TYR A 72 1.34 -15.98 3.38
CA TYR A 72 0.22 -16.91 3.20
C TYR A 72 0.36 -17.80 1.96
N SER A 73 1.58 -17.92 1.42
CA SER A 73 1.94 -18.81 0.31
C SER A 73 2.13 -20.26 0.74
#